data_AF-A0A5N9AC01-F1
#
_entry.id   AF-A0A5N9AC01-F1
#
_cell.length_a   1.000
_cell.length_b   1.000
_cell.length_c   1.000
_cell.angle_alpha   90.00
_cell.angle_beta   90.00
_cell.angle_gamma   90.00
#
_symmetry.space_group_name_H-M   'P 1'
#
loop_
_entity.id
_entity.type
_entity.pdbx_description
1 polymer ?
#
loop_
_entity_poly.entity_id
_entity_poly.type
_entity_poly.pdbx_seq_one_letter_code
_entity_poly.pdbx_strand_id
1 'polypeptide(L)'
;MTKKIKQINILFLSLFLMIQISSSMNQSFADEDLSINEINVNEYNMSVLSVNQNDQIISAITAVKIENPTEKTFAPNFTDVASTGMNFLRFSLPEGFTDLYVETDLPDGSLIELAKGFAITSDIPPGNFNIIFNFNVKYNSSELIFPLHLPHGAKSFKIIIPDESGLISGNNISYSKEINISSKIFDEYVGENYSKGDYLNIKMENIPTSFIKKITGSLNYEIINLVIIIIMINFILVFFIIRFFINKRKKNETT
;
A
#
# COMPACT_ATOMS: atom_id res chain seq x y z
N MET A 1 -64.63 33.71 13.73
CA MET A 1 -63.15 33.68 13.60
C MET A 1 -62.54 32.29 13.85
N THR A 2 -63.28 31.34 14.43
CA THR A 2 -62.79 30.01 14.89
C THR A 2 -62.73 28.89 13.84
N LYS A 3 -63.51 28.97 12.74
CA LYS A 3 -63.46 27.94 11.66
C LYS A 3 -62.19 28.01 10.81
N LYS A 4 -61.70 29.22 10.46
CA LYS A 4 -60.47 29.39 9.66
C LYS A 4 -59.21 28.91 10.39
N ILE A 5 -59.12 29.14 11.70
CA ILE A 5 -57.99 28.71 12.54
C ILE A 5 -57.95 27.17 12.65
N LYS A 6 -59.11 26.52 12.79
CA LYS A 6 -59.20 25.06 12.84
C LYS A 6 -58.82 24.41 11.50
N GLN A 7 -59.17 25.04 10.38
CA GLN A 7 -58.84 24.56 9.03
C GLN A 7 -57.35 24.75 8.70
N ILE A 8 -56.73 25.84 9.16
CA ILE A 8 -55.28 26.07 9.06
C ILE A 8 -54.49 25.03 9.86
N ASN A 9 -54.92 24.70 11.09
CA ASN A 9 -54.27 23.65 11.89
C ASN A 9 -54.37 22.26 11.25
N ILE A 10 -55.49 21.93 10.61
CA ILE A 10 -55.66 20.65 9.92
C ILE A 10 -54.77 20.59 8.66
N LEU A 11 -54.68 21.69 7.91
CA LEU A 11 -53.81 21.77 6.73
C LEU A 11 -52.33 21.64 7.14
N PHE A 12 -51.91 22.33 8.20
CA PHE A 12 -50.55 22.27 8.71
C PHE A 12 -50.20 20.88 9.26
N LEU A 13 -51.14 20.22 9.94
CA LEU A 13 -50.96 18.86 10.44
C LEU A 13 -50.86 17.84 9.29
N SER A 14 -51.64 18.03 8.21
CA SER A 14 -51.55 17.18 7.02
C SER A 14 -50.24 17.38 6.25
N LEU A 15 -49.75 18.62 6.17
CA LEU A 15 -48.48 18.95 5.53
C LEU A 15 -47.30 18.41 6.34
N PHE A 16 -47.37 18.49 7.67
CA PHE A 16 -46.38 17.88 8.56
C PHE A 16 -46.38 16.36 8.43
N LEU A 17 -47.55 15.72 8.36
CA LEU A 17 -47.65 14.26 8.12
C LEU A 17 -47.04 13.87 6.77
N MET A 18 -47.30 14.64 5.71
CA MET A 18 -46.72 14.38 4.37
C MET A 18 -45.20 14.55 4.35
N ILE A 19 -44.64 15.51 5.09
CA ILE A 19 -43.19 15.69 5.24
C ILE A 19 -42.55 14.53 6.02
N GLN A 20 -43.23 14.01 7.04
CA GLN A 20 -42.79 12.82 7.77
C GLN A 20 -42.86 11.56 6.88
N ILE A 21 -43.87 11.44 6.02
CA ILE A 21 -43.99 10.33 5.07
C ILE A 21 -42.91 10.44 3.97
N SER A 22 -42.62 11.64 3.45
CA SER A 22 -41.55 11.82 2.45
C SER A 22 -40.15 11.60 3.01
N SER A 23 -39.91 11.93 4.28
CA SER A 23 -38.64 11.61 4.95
C SER A 23 -38.49 10.12 5.29
N SER A 24 -39.59 9.38 5.42
CA SER A 24 -39.58 7.91 5.51
C SER A 24 -39.40 7.19 4.15
N MET A 25 -39.60 7.89 3.03
CA MET A 25 -39.55 7.31 1.67
C MET A 25 -38.15 7.33 1.03
N ASN A 26 -37.14 7.87 1.70
CA ASN A 26 -35.74 7.77 1.30
C ASN A 26 -34.93 6.79 2.18
N GLN A 27 -35.59 5.79 2.76
CA GLN A 27 -34.87 4.57 3.13
C GLN A 27 -34.66 3.76 1.86
N SER A 28 -33.49 3.92 1.25
CA SER A 28 -32.90 2.87 0.43
C SER A 28 -32.96 1.60 1.27
N PHE A 29 -33.81 0.65 0.87
CA PHE A 29 -33.82 -0.67 1.48
C PHE A 29 -32.44 -1.27 1.19
N ALA A 30 -31.59 -1.33 2.23
CA ALA A 30 -30.42 -2.20 2.21
C ALA A 30 -30.97 -3.62 2.18
N ASP A 31 -31.01 -4.23 0.99
CA ASP A 31 -31.24 -5.67 0.86
C ASP A 31 -29.92 -6.36 1.19
N GLU A 32 -29.94 -7.17 2.26
CA GLU A 32 -28.82 -8.00 2.73
C GLU A 32 -28.34 -9.07 1.72
N ASP A 33 -28.95 -9.14 0.54
CA ASP A 33 -28.72 -10.16 -0.49
C ASP A 33 -27.72 -9.75 -1.59
N LEU A 34 -27.20 -8.52 -1.60
CA LEU A 34 -26.13 -8.15 -2.54
C LEU A 34 -24.81 -8.80 -2.13
N SER A 35 -24.30 -9.69 -2.97
CA SER A 35 -22.97 -10.25 -2.80
C SER A 35 -21.91 -9.21 -3.18
N ILE A 36 -20.79 -9.13 -2.43
CA ILE A 36 -19.62 -8.33 -2.83
C ILE A 36 -19.12 -8.69 -4.24
N ASN A 37 -19.48 -9.88 -4.74
CA ASN A 37 -19.22 -10.32 -6.10
C ASN A 37 -19.93 -9.50 -7.18
N GLU A 38 -20.86 -8.61 -6.84
CA GLU A 38 -21.48 -7.70 -7.81
C GLU A 38 -20.71 -6.37 -7.94
N ILE A 39 -19.80 -6.09 -7.01
CA ILE A 39 -18.91 -4.94 -7.07
C ILE A 39 -17.81 -5.21 -8.09
N ASN A 40 -17.56 -4.22 -8.95
CA ASN A 40 -16.56 -4.27 -10.00
C ASN A 40 -15.36 -3.40 -9.62
N VAL A 41 -14.16 -3.93 -9.83
CA VAL A 41 -12.93 -3.14 -9.84
C VAL A 41 -12.60 -2.78 -11.28
N ASN A 42 -12.75 -1.51 -11.63
CA ASN A 42 -12.57 -1.04 -13.00
C ASN A 42 -11.10 -0.73 -13.31
N GLU A 43 -10.42 -0.08 -12.36
CA GLU A 43 -9.02 0.32 -12.53
C GLU A 43 -8.25 0.04 -11.24
N TYR A 44 -7.06 -0.53 -11.37
CA TYR A 44 -6.13 -0.75 -10.27
C TYR A 44 -4.76 -0.18 -10.67
N ASN A 45 -4.51 1.07 -10.27
CA ASN A 45 -3.34 1.84 -10.67
C ASN A 45 -2.38 1.99 -9.48
N MET A 46 -1.20 1.38 -9.57
CA MET A 46 -0.13 1.47 -8.57
C MET A 46 1.02 2.33 -9.09
N SER A 47 1.63 3.10 -8.20
CA SER A 47 2.83 3.89 -8.47
C SER A 47 3.83 3.69 -7.36
N VAL A 48 5.03 3.24 -7.71
CA VAL A 48 6.17 3.29 -6.80
C VAL A 48 6.68 4.73 -6.78
N LEU A 49 6.54 5.39 -5.63
CA LEU A 49 6.92 6.79 -5.45
C LEU A 49 8.43 6.94 -5.29
N SER A 50 9.04 6.02 -4.54
CA SER A 50 10.48 6.04 -4.28
C SER A 50 10.99 4.67 -3.85
N VAL A 51 12.24 4.39 -4.22
CA VAL A 51 13.03 3.29 -3.70
C VAL A 51 14.23 3.86 -2.95
N ASN A 52 14.18 3.80 -1.62
CA ASN A 52 15.26 4.30 -0.77
C ASN A 52 16.22 3.15 -0.42
N GLN A 53 17.37 3.12 -1.08
CA GLN A 53 18.42 2.11 -0.89
C GLN A 53 19.09 2.11 0.50
N ASN A 54 19.06 3.23 1.23
CA ASN A 54 19.70 3.34 2.54
C ASN A 54 18.83 2.70 3.62
N ASP A 55 17.54 3.01 3.58
CA ASP A 55 16.56 2.45 4.52
C ASP A 55 16.00 1.11 4.04
N GLN A 56 16.21 0.80 2.77
CA GLN A 56 15.66 -0.33 2.04
C GLN A 56 14.13 -0.34 2.12
N ILE A 57 13.54 0.82 1.82
CA ILE A 57 12.10 1.04 1.84
C ILE A 57 11.64 1.39 0.42
N ILE A 58 10.60 0.70 -0.03
CA ILE A 58 9.81 1.07 -1.20
C ILE A 58 8.54 1.73 -0.70
N SER A 59 8.26 2.93 -1.18
CA SER A 59 7.01 3.64 -0.92
C SER A 59 6.13 3.58 -2.16
N ALA A 60 4.89 3.14 -1.99
CA ALA A 60 3.94 3.00 -3.09
C ALA A 60 2.62 3.71 -2.76
N ILE A 61 1.96 4.23 -3.80
CA ILE A 61 0.59 4.70 -3.74
C ILE A 61 -0.23 3.93 -4.78
N THR A 62 -1.45 3.58 -4.42
CA THR A 62 -2.38 2.85 -5.28
C THR A 62 -3.71 3.59 -5.30
N ALA A 63 -4.25 3.80 -6.50
CA ALA A 63 -5.59 4.30 -6.73
C ALA A 63 -6.42 3.18 -7.37
N VAL A 64 -7.54 2.84 -6.74
CA VAL A 64 -8.49 1.85 -7.22
C VAL A 64 -9.81 2.53 -7.50
N LYS A 65 -10.36 2.31 -8.70
CA LYS A 65 -11.72 2.72 -9.05
C LYS A 65 -12.64 1.51 -8.97
N ILE A 66 -13.66 1.62 -8.13
CA ILE A 66 -14.70 0.60 -8.00
C ILE A 66 -16.03 1.12 -8.53
N GLU A 67 -16.91 0.19 -8.87
CA GLU A 67 -18.26 0.45 -9.34
C GLU A 67 -19.23 -0.53 -8.68
N ASN A 68 -20.30 0.01 -8.11
CA ASN A 68 -21.51 -0.76 -7.85
C ASN A 68 -22.48 -0.50 -9.01
N PRO A 69 -22.63 -1.46 -9.95
CA PRO A 69 -23.49 -1.31 -11.11
C PRO A 69 -24.98 -1.54 -10.80
N THR A 70 -25.30 -1.95 -9.58
CA THR A 70 -26.67 -2.30 -9.17
C THR A 70 -27.45 -1.06 -8.75
N GLU A 71 -28.76 -1.19 -8.62
CA GLU A 71 -29.63 -0.11 -8.11
C GLU A 71 -29.71 -0.07 -6.57
N LYS A 72 -28.98 -0.96 -5.88
CA LYS A 72 -29.06 -1.16 -4.44
C LYS A 72 -27.71 -0.90 -3.78
N THR A 73 -27.74 -0.46 -2.53
CA THR A 73 -26.52 -0.29 -1.73
C THR A 73 -26.05 -1.64 -1.24
N PHE A 74 -24.80 -1.99 -1.50
CA PHE A 74 -24.15 -3.13 -0.86
C PHE A 74 -23.83 -2.77 0.58
N ALA A 75 -24.27 -3.61 1.52
CA ALA A 75 -23.98 -3.48 2.94
C ALA A 75 -23.17 -4.70 3.41
N PRO A 76 -22.02 -4.51 4.08
CA PRO A 76 -21.24 -5.63 4.61
C PRO A 76 -22.00 -6.42 5.68
N ASN A 77 -21.98 -7.75 5.57
CA ASN A 77 -22.58 -8.63 6.59
C ASN A 77 -21.54 -9.03 7.64
N PHE A 78 -21.80 -8.66 8.90
CA PHE A 78 -20.94 -8.98 10.06
C PHE A 78 -21.48 -10.12 10.92
N THR A 79 -22.73 -10.52 10.74
CA THR A 79 -23.44 -11.47 11.61
C THR A 79 -23.14 -12.91 11.25
N ASP A 80 -22.87 -13.18 9.97
CA ASP A 80 -22.76 -14.53 9.41
C ASP A 80 -21.43 -14.75 8.64
N VAL A 81 -20.32 -14.29 9.22
CA VAL A 81 -18.96 -14.42 8.64
C VAL A 81 -18.57 -15.88 8.39
N ALA A 82 -19.07 -16.82 9.20
CA ALA A 82 -18.78 -18.24 9.09
C ALA A 82 -19.47 -18.93 7.89
N SER A 83 -20.62 -18.42 7.44
CA SER A 83 -21.43 -18.99 6.36
C SER A 83 -21.31 -18.22 5.05
N THR A 84 -21.18 -16.90 5.11
CA THR A 84 -21.05 -16.01 3.93
C THR A 84 -19.59 -15.68 3.56
N GLY A 85 -18.65 -16.03 4.44
CA GLY A 85 -17.27 -15.58 4.36
C GLY A 85 -17.12 -14.11 4.80
N MET A 86 -15.89 -13.60 4.80
CA MET A 86 -15.65 -12.16 5.01
C MET A 86 -16.16 -11.36 3.79
N ASN A 87 -17.41 -10.89 3.85
CA ASN A 87 -18.07 -10.08 2.82
C ASN A 87 -17.61 -8.62 2.85
N PHE A 88 -16.30 -8.39 2.75
CA PHE A 88 -15.67 -7.07 2.81
C PHE A 88 -14.93 -6.74 1.51
N LEU A 89 -14.87 -5.45 1.20
CA LEU A 89 -13.98 -4.96 0.16
C LEU A 89 -12.54 -5.07 0.69
N ARG A 90 -11.67 -5.76 -0.04
CA ARG A 90 -10.35 -6.20 0.44
C ARG A 90 -9.28 -5.88 -0.57
N PHE A 91 -8.16 -5.39 -0.07
CA PHE A 91 -7.00 -5.00 -0.87
C PHE A 91 -5.77 -5.68 -0.31
N SER A 92 -4.99 -6.28 -1.18
CA SER A 92 -3.78 -7.00 -0.80
C SER A 92 -2.60 -6.05 -0.76
N LEU A 93 -1.78 -6.18 0.29
CA LEU A 93 -0.52 -5.47 0.47
C LEU A 93 0.61 -6.49 0.69
N PRO A 94 1.87 -6.12 0.37
CA PRO A 94 3.01 -6.96 0.71
C PRO A 94 3.05 -7.27 2.21
N GLU A 95 3.53 -8.46 2.56
CA GLU A 95 3.70 -8.83 3.96
C GLU A 95 4.74 -7.90 4.63
N GLY A 96 4.44 -7.43 5.84
CA GLY A 96 5.32 -6.49 6.56
C GLY A 96 5.25 -5.05 6.05
N PHE A 97 4.16 -4.66 5.38
CA PHE A 97 3.90 -3.26 5.07
C PHE A 97 3.82 -2.41 6.34
N THR A 98 4.16 -1.13 6.22
CA THR A 98 4.05 -0.13 7.29
C THR A 98 3.44 1.16 6.75
N ASP A 99 3.04 2.04 7.67
CA ASP A 99 2.58 3.39 7.36
C ASP A 99 1.42 3.41 6.35
N LEU A 100 0.46 2.48 6.51
CA LEU A 100 -0.72 2.44 5.69
C LEU A 100 -1.57 3.68 5.96
N TYR A 101 -1.88 4.40 4.88
CA TYR A 101 -2.87 5.47 4.89
C TYR A 101 -3.86 5.24 3.76
N VAL A 102 -5.15 5.35 4.06
CA VAL A 102 -6.25 5.09 3.13
C VAL A 102 -7.22 6.26 3.12
N GLU A 103 -7.60 6.68 1.93
CA GLU A 103 -8.59 7.70 1.64
C GLU A 103 -9.61 7.14 0.65
N THR A 104 -10.90 7.42 0.86
CA THR A 104 -11.96 6.89 0.01
C THR A 104 -13.14 7.85 -0.09
N ASP A 105 -13.79 7.82 -1.26
CA ASP A 105 -15.05 8.52 -1.51
C ASP A 105 -16.27 7.76 -0.95
N LEU A 106 -16.07 6.56 -0.40
CA LEU A 106 -17.15 5.76 0.17
C LEU A 106 -17.73 6.43 1.44
N PRO A 107 -19.03 6.21 1.72
CA PRO A 107 -19.65 6.62 2.98
C PRO A 107 -18.91 6.09 4.22
N ASP A 108 -19.28 6.64 5.39
CA ASP A 108 -18.71 6.27 6.67
C ASP A 108 -18.62 4.75 6.86
N GLY A 109 -17.45 4.28 7.25
CA GLY A 109 -17.17 2.88 7.54
C GLY A 109 -15.85 2.72 8.28
N SER A 110 -15.52 1.48 8.61
CA SER A 110 -14.27 1.16 9.32
C SER A 110 -13.24 0.58 8.37
N LEU A 111 -11.97 0.86 8.68
CA LEU A 111 -10.82 0.21 8.06
C LEU A 111 -10.28 -0.85 9.01
N ILE A 112 -10.08 -2.06 8.50
CA ILE A 112 -9.52 -3.19 9.24
C ILE A 112 -8.19 -3.57 8.57
N GLU A 113 -7.08 -3.33 9.27
CA GLU A 113 -5.77 -3.79 8.80
C GLU A 113 -5.61 -5.31 9.00
N LEU A 114 -5.02 -5.96 8.01
CA LEU A 114 -4.75 -7.41 7.98
C LEU A 114 -3.26 -7.62 7.73
N ALA A 115 -2.72 -8.81 8.07
CA ALA A 115 -1.29 -9.09 7.91
C ALA A 115 -0.77 -8.95 6.45
N LYS A 116 -1.66 -9.08 5.46
CA LYS A 116 -1.35 -9.04 4.02
C LYS A 116 -2.24 -8.07 3.25
N GLY A 117 -2.71 -7.01 3.91
CA GLY A 117 -3.64 -6.09 3.29
C GLY A 117 -4.51 -5.33 4.27
N PHE A 118 -5.66 -4.89 3.79
CA PHE A 118 -6.70 -4.29 4.62
C PHE A 118 -8.08 -4.56 4.02
N ALA A 119 -9.11 -4.33 4.83
CA ALA A 119 -10.50 -4.40 4.43
C ALA A 119 -11.21 -3.07 4.75
N ILE A 120 -12.15 -2.69 3.88
CA ILE A 120 -13.08 -1.58 4.10
C ILE A 120 -14.45 -2.17 4.37
N THR A 121 -15.10 -1.67 5.42
CA THR A 121 -16.43 -2.11 5.84
C THR A 121 -17.49 -1.03 5.66
N SER A 122 -17.25 -0.07 4.77
CA SER A 122 -18.23 0.91 4.33
C SER A 122 -19.30 0.26 3.45
N ASP A 123 -20.50 0.81 3.52
CA ASP A 123 -21.52 0.57 2.52
C ASP A 123 -21.07 1.09 1.14
N ILE A 124 -21.48 0.41 0.07
CA ILE A 124 -21.15 0.81 -1.30
C ILE A 124 -22.46 1.13 -2.04
N PRO A 125 -22.87 2.41 -2.09
CA PRO A 125 -24.07 2.80 -2.82
C PRO A 125 -23.90 2.61 -4.33
N PRO A 126 -24.99 2.63 -5.12
CA PRO A 126 -24.90 2.64 -6.59
C PRO A 126 -23.99 3.76 -7.12
N GLY A 127 -23.08 3.43 -8.04
CA GLY A 127 -22.19 4.40 -8.67
C GLY A 127 -20.72 4.03 -8.65
N ASN A 128 -19.86 5.03 -8.88
CA ASN A 128 -18.41 4.90 -8.97
C ASN A 128 -17.72 5.59 -7.80
N PHE A 129 -16.71 4.93 -7.21
CA PHE A 129 -15.98 5.44 -6.06
C PHE A 129 -14.48 5.22 -6.23
N ASN A 130 -13.69 6.11 -5.67
CA ASN A 130 -12.24 5.97 -5.63
C ASN A 130 -11.78 5.57 -4.23
N ILE A 131 -10.74 4.76 -4.21
CA ILE A 131 -10.00 4.37 -3.01
C ILE A 131 -8.54 4.60 -3.32
N ILE A 132 -7.89 5.42 -2.52
CA ILE A 132 -6.48 5.75 -2.65
C ILE A 132 -5.81 5.30 -1.37
N PHE A 133 -4.72 4.54 -1.49
CA PHE A 133 -3.94 4.14 -0.34
C PHE A 133 -2.46 4.19 -0.62
N ASN A 134 -1.68 4.54 0.39
CA ASN A 134 -0.23 4.47 0.34
C ASN A 134 0.29 3.56 1.46
N PHE A 135 1.47 2.99 1.22
CA PHE A 135 2.14 2.11 2.17
C PHE A 135 3.63 2.09 1.88
N ASN A 136 4.39 1.68 2.89
CA ASN A 136 5.81 1.38 2.80
C ASN A 136 6.03 -0.13 2.92
N VAL A 137 7.03 -0.65 2.22
CA VAL A 137 7.48 -2.03 2.38
C VAL A 137 9.00 -2.08 2.45
N LYS A 138 9.52 -2.84 3.42
CA LYS A 138 10.96 -3.09 3.51
C LYS A 138 11.37 -4.21 2.57
N TYR A 139 12.52 -4.04 1.91
CA TYR A 139 13.12 -5.08 1.08
C TYR A 139 14.52 -5.44 1.61
N ASN A 140 14.84 -6.73 1.69
CA ASN A 140 16.12 -7.17 2.28
C ASN A 140 17.15 -7.61 1.23
N SER A 141 16.69 -7.85 0.00
CA SER A 141 17.45 -8.34 -1.16
C SER A 141 17.32 -7.36 -2.32
N SER A 142 18.04 -7.58 -3.42
CA SER A 142 17.78 -6.91 -4.71
C SER A 142 16.47 -7.40 -5.37
N GLU A 143 15.56 -7.94 -4.58
CA GLU A 143 14.33 -8.61 -4.99
C GLU A 143 13.25 -8.38 -3.93
N LEU A 144 12.03 -8.11 -4.40
CA LEU A 144 10.81 -8.06 -3.60
C LEU A 144 9.76 -8.91 -4.30
N ILE A 145 9.21 -9.90 -3.58
CA ILE A 145 8.08 -10.70 -4.06
C ILE A 145 6.81 -10.16 -3.41
N PHE A 146 5.86 -9.77 -4.25
CA PHE A 146 4.55 -9.30 -3.87
C PHE A 146 3.48 -10.20 -4.52
N PRO A 147 2.97 -11.22 -3.81
CA PRO A 147 1.88 -12.05 -4.29
C PRO A 147 0.56 -11.26 -4.26
N LEU A 148 0.44 -10.25 -5.12
CA LEU A 148 -0.72 -9.39 -5.24
C LEU A 148 -1.93 -10.23 -5.63
N HIS A 149 -2.76 -10.51 -4.64
CA HIS A 149 -4.04 -11.17 -4.81
C HIS A 149 -5.11 -10.11 -5.09
N LEU A 150 -5.99 -10.36 -6.05
CA LEU A 150 -7.12 -9.50 -6.40
C LEU A 150 -8.44 -10.20 -6.02
N PRO A 151 -8.88 -10.14 -4.74
CA PRO A 151 -10.12 -10.80 -4.30
C PRO A 151 -11.34 -10.43 -5.15
N HIS A 152 -11.35 -9.19 -5.65
CA HIS A 152 -12.44 -8.60 -6.41
C HIS A 152 -12.17 -8.51 -7.92
N GLY A 153 -11.05 -9.07 -8.39
CA GLY A 153 -10.57 -8.96 -9.77
C GLY A 153 -10.17 -7.52 -10.11
N ALA A 154 -9.93 -7.27 -11.40
CA ALA A 154 -9.72 -5.94 -11.95
C ALA A 154 -9.87 -5.95 -13.48
N LYS A 155 -10.64 -5.02 -14.05
CA LYS A 155 -10.72 -4.87 -15.52
C LYS A 155 -9.39 -4.42 -16.11
N SER A 156 -8.68 -3.53 -15.41
CA SER A 156 -7.34 -3.08 -15.79
C SER A 156 -6.43 -2.96 -14.57
N PHE A 157 -5.17 -3.33 -14.76
CA PHE A 157 -4.09 -3.12 -13.80
C PHE A 157 -2.97 -2.32 -14.47
N LYS A 158 -2.41 -1.38 -13.73
CA LYS A 158 -1.24 -0.62 -14.14
C LYS A 158 -0.32 -0.45 -12.96
N ILE A 159 0.97 -0.62 -13.18
CA ILE A 159 2.00 -0.21 -12.23
C ILE A 159 3.03 0.65 -12.95
N ILE A 160 3.38 1.78 -12.35
CA ILE A 160 4.51 2.60 -12.78
C ILE A 160 5.60 2.56 -11.72
N ILE A 161 6.84 2.44 -12.15
CA ILE A 161 8.02 2.46 -11.27
C ILE A 161 9.00 3.50 -11.78
N PRO A 162 9.73 4.23 -10.90
CA PRO A 162 10.74 5.17 -11.36
C PRO A 162 11.84 4.40 -12.09
N ASP A 163 12.46 5.04 -13.08
CA ASP A 163 13.64 4.49 -13.73
C ASP A 163 14.72 4.10 -12.69
N GLU A 164 15.54 3.12 -13.03
CA GLU A 164 16.60 2.54 -12.19
C GLU A 164 16.11 1.91 -10.86
N SER A 165 14.80 1.79 -10.63
CA SER A 165 14.25 1.24 -9.38
C SER A 165 14.19 -0.29 -9.36
N GLY A 166 14.34 -0.93 -10.52
CA GLY A 166 14.25 -2.38 -10.71
C GLY A 166 13.38 -2.73 -11.92
N LEU A 167 13.18 -4.02 -12.15
CA LEU A 167 12.32 -4.56 -13.21
C LEU A 167 11.13 -5.29 -12.60
N ILE A 168 9.95 -5.10 -13.19
CA ILE A 168 8.72 -5.78 -12.75
C ILE A 168 8.42 -6.97 -13.68
N SER A 169 8.09 -8.10 -13.07
CA SER A 169 7.54 -9.27 -13.73
C SER A 169 6.36 -9.81 -12.94
N GLY A 170 5.52 -10.62 -13.57
CA GLY A 170 4.35 -11.22 -12.92
C GLY A 170 3.45 -11.94 -13.93
N ASN A 171 2.32 -12.42 -13.45
CA ASN A 171 1.30 -13.08 -14.24
C ASN A 171 0.45 -12.05 -15.00
N ASN A 172 0.27 -12.26 -16.31
CA ASN A 172 -0.54 -11.39 -17.18
C ASN A 172 -0.20 -9.89 -17.07
N ILE A 173 1.04 -9.56 -16.75
CA ILE A 173 1.55 -8.19 -16.76
C ILE A 173 2.68 -8.08 -17.77
N SER A 174 2.68 -7.01 -18.54
CA SER A 174 3.69 -6.74 -19.56
C SER A 174 4.16 -5.30 -19.48
N TYR A 175 5.46 -5.11 -19.73
CA TYR A 175 6.00 -3.77 -19.97
C TYR A 175 5.25 -3.12 -21.14
N SER A 176 4.81 -1.88 -20.95
CA SER A 176 4.08 -1.10 -21.94
C SER A 176 5.03 -0.12 -22.62
N LYS A 177 5.60 0.81 -21.85
CA LYS A 177 6.42 1.91 -22.34
C LYS A 177 7.08 2.66 -21.18
N GLU A 178 8.05 3.48 -21.54
CA GLU A 178 8.56 4.54 -20.69
C GLU A 178 7.62 5.75 -20.74
N ILE A 179 7.37 6.38 -19.61
CA ILE A 179 6.57 7.61 -19.48
C ILE A 179 7.35 8.69 -18.73
N ASN A 180 7.18 9.94 -19.15
CA ASN A 180 7.79 11.09 -18.48
C ASN A 180 6.73 11.87 -17.72
N ILE A 181 6.85 11.94 -16.40
CA ILE A 181 5.96 12.69 -15.51
C ILE A 181 6.81 13.72 -14.76
N SER A 182 6.54 15.01 -15.00
CA SER A 182 7.24 16.11 -14.31
C SER A 182 8.77 16.01 -14.36
N SER A 183 9.31 15.67 -15.54
CA SER A 183 10.76 15.49 -15.79
C SER A 183 11.40 14.30 -15.07
N LYS A 184 10.59 13.37 -14.55
CA LYS A 184 11.03 12.06 -14.05
C LYS A 184 10.57 10.96 -15.01
N ILE A 185 11.44 9.98 -15.19
CA ILE A 185 11.22 8.83 -16.07
C ILE A 185 10.63 7.69 -15.24
N PHE A 186 9.61 7.04 -15.76
CA PHE A 186 8.99 5.86 -15.17
C PHE A 186 8.78 4.79 -16.22
N ASP A 187 8.94 3.53 -15.82
CA ASP A 187 8.52 2.38 -16.62
C ASP A 187 7.08 2.03 -16.28
N GLU A 188 6.23 1.93 -17.31
CA GLU A 188 4.83 1.51 -17.20
C GLU A 188 4.69 0.03 -17.54
N TYR A 189 4.01 -0.71 -16.66
CA TYR A 189 3.60 -2.09 -16.87
C TYR A 189 2.08 -2.17 -16.75
N VAL A 190 1.45 -2.91 -17.65
CA VAL A 190 0.00 -3.03 -17.75
C VAL A 190 -0.45 -4.47 -17.84
N GLY A 191 -1.68 -4.71 -17.39
CA GLY A 191 -2.41 -5.95 -17.62
C GLY A 191 -3.90 -5.72 -17.58
N GLU A 192 -4.67 -6.66 -18.09
CA GLU A 192 -6.12 -6.51 -18.28
C GLU A 192 -6.87 -7.78 -17.92
N ASN A 193 -8.16 -7.60 -17.58
CA ASN A 193 -9.14 -8.67 -17.39
C ASN A 193 -8.75 -9.73 -16.35
N TYR A 194 -8.45 -9.29 -15.14
CA TYR A 194 -8.21 -10.18 -14.00
C TYR A 194 -9.52 -10.62 -13.36
N SER A 195 -9.63 -11.93 -13.16
CA SER A 195 -10.77 -12.57 -12.50
C SER A 195 -10.71 -12.39 -10.98
N LYS A 196 -11.86 -12.56 -10.33
CA LYS A 196 -11.97 -12.55 -8.88
C LYS A 196 -11.14 -13.69 -8.29
N GLY A 197 -10.19 -13.34 -7.41
CA GLY A 197 -9.28 -14.29 -6.77
C GLY A 197 -7.95 -14.50 -7.50
N ASP A 198 -7.70 -13.78 -8.60
CA ASP A 198 -6.44 -13.93 -9.34
C ASP A 198 -5.22 -13.45 -8.53
N TYR A 199 -4.08 -14.08 -8.80
CA TYR A 199 -2.78 -13.71 -8.26
C TYR A 199 -1.86 -13.20 -9.36
N LEU A 200 -1.45 -11.93 -9.27
CA LEU A 200 -0.51 -11.33 -10.20
C LEU A 200 0.93 -11.75 -9.91
N ASN A 201 1.24 -12.19 -8.68
CA ASN A 201 2.60 -12.62 -8.28
C ASN A 201 3.69 -11.64 -8.74
N ILE A 202 3.46 -10.35 -8.48
CA ILE A 202 4.36 -9.28 -8.86
C ILE A 202 5.71 -9.54 -8.21
N LYS A 203 6.75 -9.53 -9.03
CA LYS A 203 8.13 -9.69 -8.62
C LYS A 203 8.91 -8.50 -9.13
N MET A 204 9.52 -7.78 -8.21
CA MET A 204 10.43 -6.69 -8.51
C MET A 204 11.87 -7.17 -8.33
N GLU A 205 12.65 -7.17 -9.40
CA GLU A 205 14.05 -7.61 -9.43
C GLU A 205 14.98 -6.43 -9.66
N ASN A 206 16.29 -6.62 -9.42
CA ASN A 206 17.33 -5.60 -9.57
C ASN A 206 17.05 -4.31 -8.78
N ILE A 207 16.39 -4.43 -7.63
CA ILE A 207 16.12 -3.29 -6.74
C ILE A 207 17.46 -2.77 -6.19
N PRO A 208 17.73 -1.45 -6.27
CA PRO A 208 18.95 -0.87 -5.72
C PRO A 208 19.14 -1.19 -4.24
N THR A 209 20.28 -1.77 -3.88
CA THR A 209 20.64 -2.07 -2.47
C THR A 209 21.90 -1.33 -2.06
N SER A 210 21.92 -0.75 -0.86
CA SER A 210 23.16 -0.18 -0.30
C SER A 210 24.15 -1.28 0.09
N PHE A 211 25.24 -1.41 -0.68
CA PHE A 211 26.33 -2.36 -0.45
C PHE A 211 26.95 -2.23 0.95
N ILE A 212 27.05 -0.99 1.46
CA ILE A 212 27.66 -0.67 2.76
C ILE A 212 26.86 -1.31 3.91
N LYS A 213 25.51 -1.25 3.86
CA LYS A 213 24.64 -1.84 4.88
C LYS A 213 24.65 -3.38 4.85
N LYS A 214 24.85 -3.98 3.67
CA LYS A 214 25.04 -5.43 3.53
C LYS A 214 26.33 -5.91 4.21
N ILE A 215 27.39 -5.09 4.17
CA ILE A 215 28.65 -5.36 4.89
C ILE A 215 28.52 -5.10 6.39
N THR A 216 27.95 -3.96 6.80
CA THR A 216 27.89 -3.61 8.23
C THR A 216 26.81 -4.38 8.99
N GLY A 217 25.69 -4.72 8.34
CA GLY A 217 24.59 -5.47 8.96
C GLY A 217 24.82 -6.98 9.04
N SER A 218 25.70 -7.54 8.20
CA SER A 218 26.10 -8.96 8.28
C SER A 218 27.24 -9.22 9.27
N LEU A 219 27.98 -8.16 9.64
CA LEU A 219 29.05 -8.24 10.61
C LEU A 219 28.49 -7.89 11.99
N ASN A 220 28.46 -8.87 12.88
CA ASN A 220 28.10 -8.67 14.28
C ASN A 220 28.94 -7.53 14.86
N TYR A 221 28.36 -6.59 15.63
CA TYR A 221 29.09 -5.43 16.16
C TYR A 221 30.36 -5.84 16.94
N GLU A 222 30.34 -7.03 17.55
CA GLU A 222 31.50 -7.65 18.20
C GLU A 222 32.65 -7.97 17.23
N ILE A 223 32.34 -8.41 16.00
CA ILE A 223 33.32 -8.70 14.95
C ILE A 223 33.91 -7.39 14.41
N ILE A 224 33.09 -6.35 14.23
CA ILE A 224 33.56 -5.02 13.80
C ILE A 224 34.53 -4.45 14.84
N ASN A 225 34.18 -4.50 16.12
CA ASN A 225 35.06 -4.08 17.21
C ASN A 225 36.36 -4.87 17.21
N LEU A 226 36.31 -6.19 17.01
CA LEU A 226 37.50 -7.05 16.96
C LEU A 226 38.43 -6.66 15.80
N VAL A 227 37.88 -6.40 14.61
CA VAL A 227 38.67 -5.94 13.45
C VAL A 227 39.32 -4.58 13.71
N ILE A 228 38.59 -3.63 14.31
CA ILE A 228 39.13 -2.32 14.68
C ILE A 228 40.26 -2.47 15.70
N ILE A 229 40.11 -3.34 16.70
CA ILE A 229 41.14 -3.63 17.70
C ILE A 229 42.39 -4.22 17.04
N ILE A 230 42.24 -5.16 16.11
CA ILE A 230 43.37 -5.75 15.36
C ILE A 230 44.11 -4.67 14.55
N ILE A 231 43.38 -3.79 13.86
CA ILE A 231 43.97 -2.69 13.09
C ILE A 231 44.73 -1.74 14.03
N MET A 232 44.14 -1.36 15.16
CA MET A 232 44.79 -0.51 16.17
C MET A 232 46.08 -1.13 16.72
N ILE A 233 46.06 -2.42 17.05
CA ILE A 233 47.23 -3.15 17.55
C ILE A 233 48.36 -3.16 16.51
N ASN A 234 48.04 -3.43 15.25
CA ASN A 234 49.03 -3.39 14.17
C ASN A 234 49.61 -1.98 13.98
N PHE A 235 48.78 -0.95 14.05
CA PHE A 235 49.23 0.44 13.95
C PHE A 235 50.19 0.82 15.09
N ILE A 236 49.86 0.40 16.31
CA ILE A 236 50.70 0.59 17.49
C ILE A 236 52.05 -0.14 17.33
N LEU A 237 52.03 -1.39 16.87
CA LEU A 237 53.24 -2.17 16.62
C LEU A 237 54.16 -1.50 15.58
N VAL A 238 53.59 -1.07 14.46
CA VAL A 238 54.33 -0.35 13.41
C VAL A 238 54.91 0.95 13.94
N PHE A 239 54.14 1.71 14.73
CA PHE A 239 54.63 2.95 15.36
C PHE A 239 55.84 2.70 16.27
N PHE A 240 55.79 1.66 17.10
CA PHE A 240 56.92 1.30 17.98
C PHE A 240 58.14 0.82 17.19
N ILE A 241 57.96 0.04 16.13
CA ILE A 241 59.04 -0.41 15.25
C ILE A 241 59.71 0.80 14.60
N ILE A 242 58.93 1.71 14.00
CA ILE A 242 59.46 2.94 13.37
C ILE A 242 60.23 3.77 14.40
N ARG A 243 59.67 3.98 15.59
CA ARG A 243 60.31 4.75 16.67
C ARG A 243 61.62 4.09 17.13
N PHE A 244 61.65 2.77 17.25
CA PHE A 244 62.85 2.01 17.63
C PHE A 244 63.99 2.20 16.60
N PHE A 245 63.67 2.09 15.30
CA PHE A 245 64.65 2.30 14.24
C PHE A 245 65.19 3.73 14.17
N ILE A 246 64.32 4.73 14.38
CA ILE A 246 64.74 6.15 14.43
C ILE A 246 65.71 6.38 15.60
N ASN A 247 65.41 5.82 16.78
CA ASN A 247 66.25 6.03 17.96
C ASN A 247 67.61 5.34 17.86
N LYS A 248 67.64 4.16 17.20
CA LYS A 248 68.90 3.44 16.92
C LYS A 248 69.79 4.21 15.93
N ARG A 249 69.23 4.83 14.89
CA ARG A 249 69.99 5.70 13.97
C ARG A 249 70.67 6.87 14.70
N LYS A 250 69.92 7.60 15.54
CA LYS A 250 70.46 8.74 16.30
C LYS A 250 71.64 8.38 17.22
N LYS A 251 71.62 7.16 17.78
CA LYS A 251 72.69 6.67 18.67
C LYS A 251 73.97 6.30 17.93
N ASN A 252 73.88 5.96 16.64
CA ASN A 252 75.04 5.62 15.81
C ASN A 252 75.69 6.86 15.16
N GLU A 253 75.00 8.00 15.13
CA GLU A 253 75.54 9.29 14.63
C GLU A 253 76.28 10.09 15.72
N THR A 254 76.24 9.64 16.98
CA THR A 254 76.85 10.31 18.15
C THR A 254 78.08 9.59 18.73
N THR A 255 78.61 8.61 17.99
CA THR A 255 79.90 7.93 18.22
C THR A 255 80.80 8.14 17.03
#